data_AF-A0A811R1J1-F1
#
_entry.id   AF-A0A811R1J1-F1
#
_cell.length_a   1.000
_cell.length_b   1.000
_cell.length_c   1.000
_cell.angle_alpha   90.00
_cell.angle_beta   90.00
_cell.angle_gamma   90.00
#
_symmetry.space_group_name_H-M   'P 1'
#
loop_
_entity.id
_entity.type
_entity.pdbx_description
1 polymer ?
#
loop_
_entity_poly.entity_id
_entity_poly.type
_entity_poly.pdbx_seq_one_letter_code
_entity_poly.pdbx_strand_id
1 'polypeptide(L)'
;MATMATLLRAVCKASLASRAAAAAASRAAAMASRSAHHAKTPTNKDMESDEAVWALYERWCKVFKKQRDHAQMARRFKIFKCRAEYVHDWNTYVPEDPEEAAIHLQKRREAKLLLSKGEDVSHFDEWHVPYQLGLLADGGDPFLRECDYNLLKLIEASEACSAVKDVIVE
;
A
#
# COMPACT_ATOMS: atom_id res chain seq x y z
N MET A 1 -31.14 -34.71 39.21
CA MET A 1 -29.71 -34.48 38.88
C MET A 1 -29.42 -34.29 37.38
N ALA A 2 -30.21 -34.84 36.44
CA ALA A 2 -29.96 -34.71 34.99
C ALA A 2 -30.08 -33.29 34.41
N THR A 3 -30.81 -32.39 35.04
CA THR A 3 -31.07 -31.02 34.56
C THR A 3 -29.88 -30.07 34.72
N MET A 4 -29.15 -30.17 35.82
CA MET A 4 -28.02 -29.27 36.12
C MET A 4 -26.81 -29.54 35.22
N ALA A 5 -26.53 -30.82 34.91
CA ALA A 5 -25.48 -31.21 33.98
C ALA A 5 -25.75 -30.73 32.54
N THR A 6 -27.02 -30.75 32.11
CA THR A 6 -27.44 -30.23 30.80
C THR A 6 -27.27 -28.72 30.70
N LEU A 7 -27.62 -27.99 31.76
CA LEU A 7 -27.42 -26.53 31.83
C LEU A 7 -25.94 -26.15 31.78
N LEU A 8 -25.08 -26.82 32.56
CA LEU A 8 -23.63 -26.58 32.55
C LEU A 8 -23.01 -26.83 31.15
N ARG A 9 -23.40 -27.92 30.49
CA ARG A 9 -22.93 -28.21 29.11
C ARG A 9 -23.35 -27.13 28.12
N ALA A 10 -24.59 -26.64 28.22
CA ALA A 10 -25.08 -25.58 27.35
C ALA A 10 -24.31 -24.26 27.54
N VAL A 11 -24.05 -23.87 28.80
CA VAL A 11 -23.27 -22.67 29.12
C VAL A 11 -21.83 -22.77 28.62
N CYS A 12 -21.16 -23.91 28.85
CA CYS A 12 -19.81 -24.13 28.32
C CYS A 12 -19.77 -24.06 26.78
N LYS A 13 -20.75 -24.65 26.10
CA LYS A 13 -20.84 -24.62 24.62
C LYS A 13 -21.05 -23.20 24.10
N ALA A 14 -21.91 -22.41 24.74
CA ALA A 14 -22.13 -21.00 24.39
C ALA A 14 -20.89 -20.14 24.61
N SER A 15 -20.18 -20.32 25.74
CA SER A 15 -18.93 -19.62 26.03
C SER A 15 -17.82 -19.93 25.02
N LEU A 16 -17.65 -21.21 24.66
CA LEU A 16 -16.70 -21.63 23.63
C LEU A 16 -17.05 -21.04 22.26
N ALA A 17 -18.33 -21.04 21.88
CA ALA A 17 -18.80 -20.44 20.63
C ALA A 17 -18.53 -18.92 20.58
N SER A 18 -18.79 -18.21 21.67
CA SER A 18 -18.50 -16.78 21.80
C SER A 18 -17.01 -16.46 21.64
N ARG A 19 -16.13 -17.24 22.31
CA ARG A 19 -14.67 -17.10 22.17
C ARG A 19 -14.18 -17.41 20.75
N ALA A 20 -14.73 -18.44 20.11
CA ALA A 20 -14.39 -18.78 18.73
C ALA A 20 -14.79 -17.69 17.74
N ALA A 21 -15.97 -17.08 17.93
CA ALA A 21 -16.43 -15.95 17.13
C ALA A 21 -15.53 -14.71 17.31
N ALA A 22 -15.17 -14.37 18.55
CA ALA A 22 -14.26 -13.26 18.84
C ALA A 22 -12.88 -13.48 18.18
N ALA A 23 -12.30 -14.68 18.30
CA ALA A 23 -11.03 -15.01 17.65
C ALA A 23 -11.12 -14.95 16.11
N ALA A 24 -12.24 -15.35 15.52
CA ALA A 24 -12.48 -15.22 14.09
C ALA A 24 -12.54 -13.74 13.65
N ALA A 25 -13.24 -12.89 14.40
CA ALA A 25 -13.32 -11.46 14.14
C ALA A 25 -11.94 -10.77 14.23
N SER A 26 -11.14 -11.08 15.26
CA SER A 26 -9.77 -10.56 15.39
C SER A 26 -8.86 -10.97 14.22
N ARG A 27 -8.95 -12.23 13.77
CA ARG A 27 -8.21 -12.70 12.60
C ARG A 27 -8.64 -11.99 11.32
N ALA A 28 -9.94 -11.79 11.12
CA ALA A 28 -10.47 -11.07 9.97
C ALA A 28 -9.99 -9.61 9.96
N ALA A 29 -10.01 -8.94 11.11
CA ALA A 29 -9.50 -7.58 11.25
C ALA A 29 -8.00 -7.50 10.93
N ALA A 30 -7.17 -8.41 11.47
CA ALA A 30 -5.75 -8.46 11.18
C ALA A 30 -5.46 -8.72 9.68
N MET A 31 -6.24 -9.60 9.04
CA MET A 31 -6.13 -9.87 7.61
C MET A 31 -6.53 -8.65 6.76
N ALA A 32 -7.61 -7.96 7.13
CA ALA A 32 -8.05 -6.73 6.47
C ALA A 32 -7.00 -5.62 6.61
N SER A 33 -6.44 -5.41 7.81
CA SER A 33 -5.35 -4.45 8.03
C SER A 33 -4.11 -4.80 7.21
N ARG A 34 -3.73 -6.08 7.13
CA ARG A 34 -2.59 -6.54 6.31
C ARG A 34 -2.85 -6.34 4.82
N SER A 35 -4.05 -6.67 4.33
CA SER A 35 -4.46 -6.43 2.95
C SER A 35 -4.46 -4.93 2.62
N ALA A 36 -4.92 -4.09 3.55
CA ALA A 36 -4.88 -2.64 3.40
C ALA A 36 -3.45 -2.09 3.34
N HIS A 37 -2.54 -2.65 4.14
CA HIS A 37 -1.12 -2.29 4.09
C HIS A 37 -0.47 -2.67 2.75
N HIS A 38 -0.72 -3.89 2.24
CA HIS A 38 -0.21 -4.34 0.94
C HIS A 38 -0.78 -3.57 -0.27
N ALA A 39 -1.88 -2.82 -0.09
CA ALA A 39 -2.42 -1.94 -1.12
C ALA A 39 -1.82 -0.53 -1.06
N LYS A 40 -1.19 -0.14 0.06
CA LYS A 40 -0.61 1.18 0.29
C LYS A 40 0.91 1.20 0.17
N THR A 41 1.55 0.05 0.31
CA THR A 41 3.00 -0.11 0.21
C THR A 41 3.32 -1.03 -0.97
N PRO A 42 3.65 -0.47 -2.14
CA PRO A 42 4.13 -1.22 -3.29
C PRO A 42 5.27 -2.17 -2.91
N THR A 43 5.22 -3.38 -3.42
CA THR A 43 6.30 -4.37 -3.28
C THR A 43 7.04 -4.55 -4.59
N ASN A 44 8.22 -5.19 -4.56
CA ASN A 44 8.95 -5.52 -5.80
C ASN A 44 8.05 -6.24 -6.81
N LYS A 45 7.23 -7.18 -6.34
CA LYS A 45 6.28 -7.94 -7.18
C LYS A 45 5.23 -7.06 -7.85
N ASP A 46 4.82 -5.99 -7.18
CA ASP A 46 3.82 -5.08 -7.75
C ASP A 46 4.41 -4.20 -8.86
N MET A 47 5.74 -4.04 -8.90
CA MET A 47 6.45 -3.23 -9.89
C MET A 47 7.05 -4.07 -11.04
N GLU A 48 6.82 -5.38 -11.07
CA GLU A 48 7.41 -6.29 -12.09
C GLU A 48 6.84 -6.06 -13.50
N SER A 49 5.59 -5.59 -13.61
CA SER A 49 4.95 -5.30 -14.90
C SER A 49 3.77 -4.32 -14.73
N ASP A 50 3.29 -3.76 -15.83
CA ASP A 50 2.14 -2.85 -15.83
C ASP A 50 0.86 -3.54 -15.32
N GLU A 51 0.69 -4.83 -15.62
CA GLU A 51 -0.42 -5.65 -15.10
C GLU A 51 -0.34 -5.81 -13.58
N ALA A 52 0.87 -5.96 -13.03
CA ALA A 52 1.08 -6.04 -11.59
C ALA A 52 0.77 -4.70 -10.90
N VAL A 53 1.21 -3.58 -11.49
CA VAL A 53 0.88 -2.23 -11.01
C VAL A 53 -0.62 -1.98 -11.11
N TRP A 54 -1.28 -2.46 -12.16
CA TRP A 54 -2.73 -2.37 -12.31
C TRP A 54 -3.46 -3.15 -11.22
N ALA A 55 -3.02 -4.37 -10.92
CA ALA A 55 -3.57 -5.16 -9.82
C ALA A 55 -3.37 -4.47 -8.46
N LEU A 56 -2.23 -3.79 -8.25
CA LEU A 56 -2.02 -2.93 -7.09
C LEU A 56 -3.03 -1.77 -7.06
N TYR A 57 -3.28 -1.12 -8.20
CA TYR A 57 -4.22 -0.01 -8.31
C TYR A 57 -5.65 -0.42 -7.95
N GLU A 58 -6.09 -1.61 -8.38
CA GLU A 58 -7.40 -2.17 -8.00
C GLU A 58 -7.50 -2.42 -6.49
N ARG A 59 -6.44 -2.95 -5.86
CA ARG A 59 -6.40 -3.14 -4.39
C ARG A 59 -6.44 -1.79 -3.68
N TRP A 60 -5.71 -0.80 -4.17
CA TRP A 60 -5.71 0.56 -3.62
C TRP A 60 -7.10 1.20 -3.71
N CYS A 61 -7.79 1.08 -4.85
CA CYS A 61 -9.16 1.58 -5.02
C CYS A 61 -10.13 0.97 -3.99
N LYS A 62 -10.04 -0.34 -3.73
CA LYS A 62 -10.86 -1.02 -2.72
C LYS A 62 -10.62 -0.47 -1.32
N VAL A 63 -9.36 -0.23 -0.95
CA VAL A 63 -8.98 0.27 0.38
C VAL A 63 -9.46 1.71 0.62
N PHE A 64 -9.37 2.55 -0.40
CA PHE A 64 -9.83 3.94 -0.33
C PHE A 64 -11.29 4.13 -0.77
N LYS A 65 -12.03 3.04 -1.01
CA LYS A 65 -13.44 3.03 -1.46
C LYS A 65 -13.68 3.91 -2.69
N LYS A 66 -12.72 3.93 -3.62
CA LYS A 66 -12.79 4.68 -4.85
C LYS A 66 -13.61 3.91 -5.88
N GLN A 67 -14.80 4.44 -6.21
CA GLN A 67 -15.60 3.93 -7.31
C GLN A 67 -15.13 4.57 -8.61
N ARG A 68 -14.48 3.78 -9.46
CA ARG A 68 -14.02 4.23 -10.78
C ARG A 68 -14.39 3.18 -11.81
N ASP A 69 -14.92 3.64 -12.95
CA ASP A 69 -15.02 2.78 -14.12
C ASP A 69 -13.63 2.51 -14.69
N HIS A 70 -13.52 1.46 -15.51
CA HIS A 70 -12.25 1.04 -16.09
C HIS A 70 -11.59 2.14 -16.95
N ALA A 71 -12.39 2.95 -17.66
CA ALA A 71 -11.88 4.04 -18.48
C ALA A 71 -11.32 5.19 -17.63
N GLN A 72 -11.93 5.50 -16.50
CA GLN A 72 -11.43 6.46 -15.50
C GLN A 72 -10.12 5.96 -14.90
N MET A 73 -10.04 4.67 -14.56
CA MET A 73 -8.79 4.07 -14.07
C MET A 73 -7.70 4.16 -15.13
N ALA A 74 -8.00 3.83 -16.38
CA ALA A 74 -7.03 3.88 -17.47
C ALA A 74 -6.45 5.29 -17.67
N ARG A 75 -7.28 6.34 -17.64
CA ARG A 75 -6.81 7.73 -17.75
C ARG A 75 -5.88 8.17 -16.62
N ARG A 76 -6.01 7.56 -15.44
CA ARG A 76 -5.27 7.92 -14.22
C ARG A 76 -4.10 6.98 -13.93
N PHE A 77 -4.00 5.90 -14.68
CA PHE A 77 -3.04 4.83 -14.43
C PHE A 77 -1.60 5.32 -14.48
N LYS A 78 -1.22 6.18 -15.44
CA LYS A 78 0.14 6.73 -15.53
C LYS A 78 0.55 7.51 -14.28
N ILE A 79 -0.37 8.30 -13.73
CA ILE A 79 -0.13 9.05 -12.47
C ILE A 79 0.01 8.08 -11.31
N PHE A 80 -0.88 7.09 -11.23
CA PHE A 80 -0.83 6.09 -10.18
C PHE A 80 0.47 5.28 -10.21
N LYS A 81 0.87 4.81 -11.39
CA LYS A 81 2.12 4.09 -11.63
C LYS A 81 3.32 4.91 -11.19
N CYS A 82 3.44 6.16 -11.65
CA CYS A 82 4.53 7.06 -11.25
C CYS A 82 4.60 7.26 -9.73
N ARG A 83 3.45 7.42 -9.05
CA ARG A 83 3.43 7.53 -7.59
C ARG A 83 3.74 6.21 -6.88
N ALA A 84 3.37 5.07 -7.45
CA ALA A 84 3.69 3.75 -6.92
C ALA A 84 5.20 3.47 -7.04
N GLU A 85 5.81 3.81 -8.17
CA GLU A 85 7.26 3.76 -8.39
C GLU A 85 7.98 4.65 -7.37
N TYR A 86 7.57 5.91 -7.22
CA TYR A 86 8.17 6.80 -6.21
C TYR A 86 8.12 6.22 -4.78
N VAL A 87 6.98 5.66 -4.37
CA VAL A 87 6.84 5.04 -3.04
C VAL A 87 7.70 3.79 -2.93
N HIS A 88 7.79 2.99 -4.01
CA HIS A 88 8.62 1.79 -4.06
C HIS A 88 10.11 2.13 -3.94
N ASP A 89 10.60 3.07 -4.74
CA ASP A 89 11.97 3.55 -4.73
C ASP A 89 12.32 4.14 -3.36
N TRP A 90 11.46 4.98 -2.79
CA TRP A 90 11.66 5.52 -1.45
C TRP A 90 11.84 4.42 -0.41
N ASN A 91 11.04 3.36 -0.50
CA ASN A 91 11.01 2.27 0.46
C ASN A 91 12.09 1.21 0.25
N THR A 92 12.69 1.16 -0.94
CA THR A 92 13.77 0.24 -1.30
C THR A 92 15.14 0.91 -1.38
N TYR A 93 15.19 2.24 -1.37
CA TYR A 93 16.42 3.02 -1.39
C TYR A 93 17.40 2.58 -0.30
N VAL A 94 18.66 2.46 -0.70
CA VAL A 94 19.81 2.20 0.16
C VAL A 94 20.93 3.15 -0.27
N PRO A 95 21.54 3.91 0.65
CA PRO A 95 22.74 4.69 0.38
C PRO A 95 23.86 3.85 -0.24
N GLU A 96 24.69 4.45 -1.09
CA GLU A 96 25.82 3.76 -1.72
C GLU A 96 26.93 3.43 -0.71
N ASP A 97 27.17 4.34 0.24
CA ASP A 97 28.14 4.12 1.30
C ASP A 97 27.68 2.99 2.25
N PRO A 98 28.47 1.93 2.48
CA PRO A 98 28.05 0.80 3.31
C PRO A 98 27.77 1.14 4.77
N GLU A 99 28.46 2.13 5.35
CA GLU A 99 28.26 2.54 6.73
C GLU A 99 26.96 3.34 6.87
N GLU A 100 26.74 4.31 5.96
CA GLU A 100 25.46 5.02 5.86
C GLU A 100 24.29 4.06 5.58
N ALA A 101 24.50 3.05 4.72
CA ALA A 101 23.50 2.03 4.43
C ALA A 101 23.12 1.23 5.67
N ALA A 102 24.10 0.81 6.47
CA ALA A 102 23.85 0.08 7.71
C ALA A 102 23.03 0.94 8.70
N ILE A 103 23.40 2.20 8.89
CA ILE A 103 22.69 3.15 9.74
C ILE A 103 21.26 3.39 9.21
N HIS A 104 21.12 3.63 7.91
CA HIS A 104 19.83 3.86 7.27
C HIS A 104 18.88 2.68 7.45
N LEU A 105 19.35 1.46 7.18
CA LEU A 105 18.56 0.25 7.34
C LEU A 105 18.18 -0.01 8.80
N GLN A 106 19.07 0.28 9.76
CA GLN A 106 18.78 0.16 11.18
C GLN A 106 17.67 1.13 11.60
N LYS A 107 17.85 2.44 11.33
CA LYS A 107 16.84 3.47 11.63
C LYS A 107 15.49 3.16 10.99
N ARG A 108 15.50 2.70 9.73
CA ARG A 108 14.28 2.30 9.02
C ARG A 108 13.58 1.09 9.63
N ARG A 109 14.32 0.10 10.14
CA ARG A 109 13.75 -1.05 10.89
C ARG A 109 13.10 -0.60 12.19
N GLU A 110 13.74 0.32 12.89
CA GLU A 110 13.22 0.90 14.13
C GLU A 110 11.93 1.70 13.89
N ALA A 111 11.93 2.60 12.90
CA ALA A 111 10.74 3.35 12.52
C ALA A 111 9.57 2.43 12.14
N LYS A 112 9.82 1.34 11.40
CA LYS A 112 8.79 0.32 11.09
C LYS A 112 8.23 -0.35 12.34
N LEU A 113 9.09 -0.66 13.31
CA LEU A 113 8.69 -1.28 14.56
C LEU A 113 7.81 -0.33 15.39
N LEU A 114 8.20 0.93 15.53
CA LEU A 114 7.44 1.95 16.26
C LEU A 114 6.07 2.21 15.61
N LEU A 115 6.04 2.38 14.29
CA LEU A 115 4.78 2.49 13.54
C LEU A 115 3.85 1.29 13.76
N SER A 116 4.40 0.07 13.82
CA SER A 116 3.60 -1.13 14.06
C SER A 116 2.97 -1.17 15.47
N LYS A 117 3.58 -0.47 16.43
CA LYS A 117 3.07 -0.30 17.79
C LYS A 117 2.16 0.92 17.95
N GLY A 118 2.03 1.74 16.92
CA GLY A 118 1.30 3.02 16.98
C GLY A 118 2.05 4.10 17.75
N GLU A 119 3.38 3.97 17.87
CA GLU A 119 4.24 4.96 18.51
C GLU A 119 4.62 6.08 17.54
N ASP A 120 4.98 7.24 18.09
CA ASP A 120 5.43 8.39 17.32
C ASP A 120 6.81 8.15 16.70
N VAL A 121 6.99 8.63 15.47
CA VAL A 121 8.23 8.52 14.69
C VAL A 121 8.70 9.87 14.16
N SER A 122 8.15 10.99 14.64
CA SER A 122 8.51 12.32 14.14
C SER A 122 9.97 12.71 14.43
N HIS A 123 10.64 11.98 15.32
CA HIS A 123 12.06 12.18 15.64
C HIS A 123 13.01 11.54 14.61
N PHE A 124 12.51 10.68 13.71
CA PHE A 124 13.31 10.19 12.59
C PHE A 124 13.35 11.23 11.48
N ASP A 125 14.49 11.31 10.80
CA ASP A 125 14.56 11.98 9.51
C ASP A 125 13.57 11.30 8.53
N GLU A 126 12.90 12.10 7.72
CA GLU A 126 11.85 11.64 6.79
C GLU A 126 12.33 10.47 5.90
N TRP A 127 13.60 10.51 5.49
CA TRP A 127 14.26 9.48 4.68
C TRP A 127 14.29 8.10 5.34
N HIS A 128 14.18 8.00 6.67
CA HIS A 128 14.13 6.73 7.38
C HIS A 128 12.70 6.20 7.60
N VAL A 129 11.70 7.06 7.42
CA VAL A 129 10.28 6.70 7.60
C VAL A 129 9.74 6.08 6.30
N PRO A 130 9.13 4.89 6.35
CA PRO A 130 8.50 4.29 5.17
C PRO A 130 7.35 5.16 4.63
N TYR A 131 7.30 5.30 3.32
CA TYR A 131 6.26 6.07 2.65
C TYR A 131 5.10 5.16 2.21
N GLN A 132 3.89 5.71 2.13
CA GLN A 132 2.68 4.98 1.71
C GLN A 132 1.92 5.76 0.64
N LEU A 133 1.25 5.03 -0.25
CA LEU A 133 0.29 5.60 -1.19
C LEU A 133 -0.88 6.23 -0.41
N GLY A 134 -0.99 7.55 -0.54
CA GLY A 134 -2.09 8.34 0.03
C GLY A 134 -3.38 8.27 -0.79
N LEU A 135 -4.43 8.94 -0.32
CA LEU A 135 -5.78 8.99 -0.92
C LEU A 135 -5.82 9.56 -2.35
N LEU A 136 -4.80 10.36 -2.72
CA LEU A 136 -4.72 11.06 -3.99
C LEU A 136 -3.66 10.44 -4.91
N ALA A 137 -3.28 9.18 -4.67
CA ALA A 137 -2.26 8.49 -5.45
C ALA A 137 -2.59 8.34 -6.94
N ASP A 138 -3.83 8.58 -7.36
CA ASP A 138 -4.22 8.54 -8.78
C ASP A 138 -4.63 9.93 -9.32
N GLY A 139 -4.20 10.97 -8.62
CA GLY A 139 -4.39 12.37 -9.01
C GLY A 139 -5.62 13.07 -8.45
N GLY A 140 -6.39 12.39 -7.59
CA GLY A 140 -7.48 13.00 -6.82
C GLY A 140 -8.86 12.86 -7.45
N ASP A 141 -9.83 13.61 -6.92
CA ASP A 141 -11.26 13.41 -7.17
C ASP A 141 -11.98 14.77 -7.17
N PRO A 142 -12.95 15.04 -8.08
CA PRO A 142 -13.33 14.25 -9.26
C PRO A 142 -12.41 14.46 -10.46
N PHE A 143 -11.62 15.53 -10.44
CA PHE A 143 -10.65 15.87 -11.48
C PHE A 143 -9.22 15.59 -11.02
N LEU A 144 -8.30 15.61 -11.98
CA LEU A 144 -6.88 15.68 -11.65
C LEU A 144 -6.59 17.03 -11.02
N ARG A 145 -5.81 17.04 -9.93
CA ARG A 145 -5.23 18.31 -9.46
C ARG A 145 -4.28 18.85 -10.53
N GLU A 146 -4.06 20.14 -10.53
CA GLU A 146 -3.18 20.80 -11.49
C GLU A 146 -1.77 20.17 -11.51
N CYS A 147 -1.20 19.87 -10.35
CA CYS A 147 0.09 19.18 -10.25
C CYS A 147 0.07 17.78 -10.89
N ASP A 148 -1.05 17.05 -10.78
CA ASP A 148 -1.21 15.72 -11.33
C ASP A 148 -1.40 15.75 -12.85
N TYR A 149 -2.09 16.77 -13.35
CA TYR A 149 -2.21 17.02 -14.79
C TYR A 149 -0.88 17.41 -15.42
N ASN A 150 -0.11 18.27 -14.75
CA ASN A 150 1.23 18.64 -15.21
C ASN A 150 2.18 17.44 -15.19
N LEU A 151 2.10 16.59 -14.17
CA LEU A 151 2.84 15.33 -14.11
C LEU A 151 2.47 14.41 -15.28
N LEU A 152 1.17 14.23 -15.56
CA LEU A 152 0.72 13.41 -16.69
C LEU A 152 1.29 13.91 -18.01
N LYS A 153 1.24 15.22 -18.26
CA LYS A 153 1.86 15.82 -19.46
C LYS A 153 3.35 15.55 -19.56
N LEU A 154 4.08 15.62 -18.44
CA LEU A 154 5.52 15.33 -18.41
C LEU A 154 5.81 13.87 -18.76
N ILE A 155 5.03 12.94 -18.20
CA ILE A 155 5.14 11.51 -18.50
C ILE A 155 4.91 11.28 -20.00
N GLU A 156 3.80 11.79 -20.54
CA GLU A 156 3.45 11.62 -21.96
C GLU A 156 4.50 12.23 -22.90
N ALA A 157 5.06 13.39 -22.55
CA ALA A 157 6.15 14.01 -23.32
C ALA A 157 7.43 13.17 -23.29
N SER A 158 7.75 12.58 -22.14
CA SER A 158 8.96 11.74 -21.98
C SER A 158 8.86 10.44 -22.79
N GLU A 159 7.69 9.79 -22.80
CA GLU A 159 7.41 8.59 -23.59
C GLU A 159 7.48 8.87 -25.10
N ALA A 160 6.94 10.02 -25.53
CA ALA A 160 7.05 10.45 -26.93
C ALA A 160 8.53 10.68 -27.32
N CYS A 161 9.34 11.24 -26.42
CA CYS A 161 10.76 11.46 -26.66
C CYS A 161 11.58 10.16 -26.69
N SER A 162 11.26 9.18 -25.83
CA SER A 162 11.94 7.87 -25.86
C SER A 162 11.59 7.08 -27.12
N ALA A 163 10.31 7.07 -27.53
CA ALA A 163 9.89 6.40 -28.76
C ALA A 163 10.58 6.97 -30.01
N VAL A 164 10.82 8.27 -30.06
CA VAL A 164 11.60 8.90 -31.15
C VAL A 164 13.05 8.42 -31.15
N LYS A 165 13.67 8.18 -29.98
CA LYS A 165 15.04 7.67 -29.90
C LYS A 165 15.14 6.23 -30.38
N ASP A 166 14.17 5.39 -30.02
CA ASP A 166 14.16 3.98 -30.44
C ASP A 166 13.96 3.86 -31.96
N VAL A 167 13.19 4.76 -32.59
CA VAL A 167 12.99 4.81 -34.05
C VAL A 167 14.23 5.35 -34.80
N ILE A 168 15.08 6.17 -34.17
CA ILE A 168 16.28 6.75 -34.81
C ILE A 168 17.49 5.80 -34.72
N VAL A 169 17.45 4.82 -33.83
CA VAL A 169 18.56 3.88 -33.58
C VAL A 169 18.37 2.53 -34.31
N GLU A 170 17.27 2.35 -35.06
CA GLU A 170 17.11 1.29 -36.08
C GLU A 170 17.62 1.73 -37.47
#